data_AF-A0A955T7K6-F1
#
_entry.id   AF-A0A955T7K6-F1
#
_cell.length_a   1.000
_cell.length_b   1.000
_cell.length_c   1.000
_cell.angle_alpha   90.00
_cell.angle_beta   90.00
_cell.angle_gamma   90.00
#
_symmetry.space_group_name_H-M   'P 1'
#
loop_
_entity.id
_entity.type
_entity.pdbx_description
1 polymer ?
#
loop_
_entity_poly.entity_id
_entity_poly.type
_entity_poly.pdbx_seq_one_letter_code
_entity_poly.pdbx_strand_id
1 'polypeptide(L)'
;MKILVIDKTAVLNSSHERYERIASHSEVELCVFSPTSWHEHMRQVRAERTHHPAYRIELGKTFWNGSYSRGFYLTGLKRCIRDFRPDVIQLLEEP
;
A
#
# COMPACT_ATOMS: atom_id res chain seq x y z
N MET A 1 10.90 13.41 -5.98
CA MET A 1 11.09 12.49 -4.86
C MET A 1 10.13 11.33 -4.99
N LYS A 2 10.63 10.10 -4.89
CA LYS A 2 9.85 8.87 -5.00
C LYS A 2 9.50 8.33 -3.62
N ILE A 3 8.22 8.24 -3.33
CA ILE A 3 7.73 7.76 -2.04
C ILE A 3 7.04 6.42 -2.25
N LEU A 4 7.48 5.41 -1.50
CA LEU A 4 6.78 4.14 -1.37
C LEU A 4 6.03 4.13 -0.03
N VAL A 5 4.70 4.17 -0.09
CA VAL A 5 3.86 3.95 1.08
C VAL A 5 3.53 2.47 1.16
N ILE A 6 3.75 1.84 2.32
CA ILE A 6 3.32 0.48 2.61
C ILE A 6 2.20 0.59 3.63
N ASP A 7 0.98 0.25 3.21
CA ASP A 7 -0.22 0.38 4.05
C ASP A 7 -1.18 -0.78 3.80
N LYS A 8 -1.53 -1.49 4.86
CA LYS A 8 -2.48 -2.61 4.84
C LYS A 8 -3.93 -2.19 4.55
N THR A 9 -4.29 -0.96 4.92
CA THR A 9 -5.63 -0.37 4.77
C THR A 9 -5.85 0.23 3.38
N ALA A 10 -4.81 0.31 2.54
CA ALA A 10 -4.92 0.66 1.13
C ALA A 10 -5.70 -0.38 0.29
N VAL A 11 -6.25 -1.42 0.92
CA VAL A 11 -7.27 -2.27 0.29
C VAL A 11 -8.63 -1.57 0.19
N LEU A 12 -8.90 -0.60 1.07
CA LEU A 12 -10.15 0.15 1.15
C LEU A 12 -10.08 1.41 0.30
N ASN A 13 -11.11 1.68 -0.51
CA ASN A 13 -11.23 2.88 -1.33
C ASN A 13 -11.15 4.18 -0.50
N SER A 14 -11.67 4.17 0.72
CA SER A 14 -11.63 5.32 1.65
C SER A 14 -10.20 5.73 2.02
N SER A 15 -9.25 4.79 2.03
CA SER A 15 -7.84 5.09 2.32
C SER A 15 -7.17 5.89 1.21
N HIS A 16 -7.73 5.95 0.00
CA HIS A 16 -7.05 6.55 -1.14
C HIS A 16 -7.05 8.07 -1.16
N GLU A 17 -7.94 8.73 -0.41
CA GLU A 17 -8.01 10.20 -0.36
C GLU A 17 -6.67 10.82 0.12
N ARG A 18 -6.04 10.24 1.14
CA ARG A 18 -4.71 10.69 1.60
C ARG A 18 -3.61 10.46 0.57
N TYR A 19 -3.67 9.38 -0.19
CA TYR A 19 -2.68 9.10 -1.23
C TYR A 19 -2.83 10.06 -2.41
N GLU A 20 -4.07 10.41 -2.76
CA GLU A 20 -4.38 11.43 -3.76
C GLU A 20 -3.81 12.79 -3.36
N ARG A 21 -3.93 13.18 -2.07
CA ARG A 21 -3.32 14.41 -1.54
C ARG A 21 -1.79 14.38 -1.51
N ILE A 22 -1.18 13.23 -1.26
CA ILE A 22 0.29 13.10 -1.36
C ILE A 22 0.71 13.23 -2.82
N ALA A 23 0.05 12.52 -3.73
CA ALA A 23 0.34 12.52 -5.16
C ALA A 23 0.02 13.85 -5.87
N SER A 24 -0.76 14.75 -5.26
CA SER A 24 -1.04 16.07 -5.84
C SER A 24 0.16 17.02 -5.77
N HIS A 25 1.22 16.68 -5.02
CA HIS A 25 2.46 17.45 -5.00
C HIS A 25 3.29 17.13 -6.24
N SER A 26 3.56 18.13 -7.08
CA SER A 26 4.24 17.96 -8.38
C SER A 26 5.63 17.34 -8.29
N GLU A 27 6.29 17.48 -7.13
CA GLU A 27 7.63 16.93 -6.88
C GLU A 27 7.59 15.47 -6.40
N VAL A 28 6.39 14.89 -6.17
CA VAL A 28 6.22 13.54 -5.62
C VAL A 28 5.78 12.57 -6.71
N GLU A 29 6.56 11.50 -6.89
CA GLU A 29 6.10 10.29 -7.56
C GLU A 29 5.73 9.28 -6.46
N LEU A 30 4.46 8.88 -6.41
CA LEU A 30 3.94 8.01 -5.35
C LEU A 30 3.69 6.58 -5.87
N CYS A 31 4.11 5.60 -5.06
CA CYS A 31 3.68 4.22 -5.16
C CYS A 31 3.08 3.78 -3.82
N VAL A 32 1.88 3.21 -3.85
CA VAL A 32 1.22 2.62 -2.69
C VAL A 32 1.28 1.11 -2.83
N PHE A 33 1.91 0.46 -1.85
CA PHE A 33 2.01 -0.98 -1.77
C PHE A 33 1.07 -1.52 -0.70
N SER A 34 0.15 -2.38 -1.12
CA SER A 34 -0.95 -2.89 -0.30
C SER A 34 -1.01 -4.41 -0.36
N PRO A 35 -1.53 -5.11 0.65
CA PRO A 35 -1.85 -6.53 0.49
C PRO A 35 -2.95 -6.73 -0.57
N THR A 36 -2.98 -7.90 -1.22
CA THR A 36 -4.10 -8.26 -2.10
C THR A 36 -5.44 -8.36 -1.36
N SER A 37 -5.38 -8.67 -0.06
CA SER A 37 -6.52 -8.70 0.85
C SER A 37 -6.07 -8.52 2.29
N TRP A 38 -6.88 -7.87 3.11
CA TRP A 38 -6.63 -7.66 4.54
C TRP A 38 -7.85 -8.07 5.37
N HIS A 39 -7.68 -8.25 6.69
CA HIS A 39 -8.80 -8.46 7.61
C HIS A 39 -9.17 -7.13 8.26
N GLU A 40 -10.35 -6.64 7.93
CA GLU A 40 -10.97 -5.46 8.50
C GLU A 40 -12.13 -5.92 9.39
N HIS A 41 -12.10 -5.65 10.70
CA HIS A 41 -13.15 -6.07 11.63
C HIS A 41 -13.54 -7.57 11.50
N MET A 42 -12.55 -8.46 11.47
CA MET A 42 -12.71 -9.92 11.28
C MET A 42 -13.29 -10.34 9.92
N ARG A 43 -13.46 -9.41 8.98
CA ARG A 43 -13.90 -9.71 7.61
C ARG A 43 -12.74 -9.53 6.65
N GLN A 44 -12.56 -10.50 5.76
CA GLN A 44 -11.57 -10.38 4.71
C GLN A 44 -12.07 -9.41 3.63
N VAL A 45 -11.34 -8.33 3.42
CA VAL A 45 -11.57 -7.34 2.36
C VAL A 45 -10.45 -7.47 1.33
N ARG A 46 -10.82 -7.50 0.05
CA ARG A 46 -9.87 -7.50 -1.07
C ARG A 46 -9.61 -6.07 -1.52
N ALA A 47 -8.46 -5.83 -2.13
CA ALA A 47 -8.15 -4.51 -2.69
C ALA A 47 -9.24 -4.07 -3.67
N GLU A 48 -9.91 -2.97 -3.35
CA GLU A 48 -11.00 -2.38 -4.15
C GLU A 48 -10.45 -1.61 -5.36
N ARG A 49 -9.21 -1.09 -5.25
CA ARG A 49 -8.47 -0.46 -6.33
C ARG A 49 -7.18 -1.21 -6.64
N THR A 50 -6.88 -1.32 -7.94
CA THR A 50 -5.63 -1.90 -8.45
C THR A 50 -4.82 -0.94 -9.31
N HIS A 51 -5.40 0.20 -9.67
CA HIS A 51 -4.76 1.24 -10.47
C HIS A 51 -5.33 2.62 -10.08
N HIS A 52 -4.55 3.67 -10.34
CA HIS A 52 -4.97 5.06 -10.17
C HIS A 52 -4.23 5.96 -11.17
N PRO A 53 -4.85 7.01 -11.73
CA PRO A 53 -4.18 7.89 -12.69
C PRO A 53 -3.04 8.72 -12.09
N ALA A 54 -3.13 9.08 -10.80
CA ALA A 54 -2.16 9.97 -10.15
C ALA A 54 -0.99 9.25 -9.46
N TYR A 55 -1.07 7.94 -9.21
CA TYR A 55 -0.03 7.18 -8.51
C TYR A 55 -0.13 5.69 -8.80
N ARG A 56 0.95 4.96 -8.52
CA ARG A 56 1.01 3.51 -8.73
C ARG A 56 0.39 2.77 -7.55
N ILE A 57 -0.32 1.69 -7.84
CA ILE A 57 -0.81 0.75 -6.84
C ILE A 57 -0.14 -0.60 -7.14
N GLU A 58 0.57 -1.13 -6.16
CA GLU A 58 1.23 -2.43 -6.25
C GLU A 58 0.71 -3.33 -5.13
N LEU A 59 0.42 -4.59 -5.47
CA LEU A 59 -0.17 -5.54 -4.53
C LEU A 59 0.77 -6.70 -4.20
N GLY A 60 0.81 -7.07 -2.93
CA GLY A 60 1.57 -8.20 -2.41
C GLY A 60 0.68 -9.25 -1.74
N LYS A 61 1.07 -10.53 -1.81
CA LYS A 61 0.46 -11.56 -0.96
C LYS A 61 1.07 -11.49 0.43
N THR A 62 0.24 -11.59 1.45
CA THR A 62 0.67 -11.57 2.85
C THR A 62 0.44 -12.92 3.54
N PHE A 63 1.30 -13.25 4.50
CA PHE A 63 1.13 -14.38 5.42
C PHE A 63 0.82 -13.88 6.83
N TRP A 64 0.13 -14.71 7.61
CA TRP A 64 -0.32 -14.39 8.97
C TRP A 64 -1.33 -13.24 9.06
N ASN A 65 -2.22 -13.16 8.07
CA ASN A 65 -3.29 -12.15 8.04
C ASN A 65 -4.21 -12.32 9.25
N GLY A 66 -4.34 -11.29 10.09
CA GLY A 66 -5.27 -11.30 11.24
C GLY A 66 -4.61 -11.11 12.61
N SER A 67 -3.28 -11.03 12.70
CA SER A 67 -2.60 -10.68 13.96
C SER A 67 -2.19 -9.21 14.02
N TYR A 68 -3.13 -8.27 13.85
CA TYR A 68 -2.86 -6.83 13.93
C TYR A 68 -1.66 -6.40 13.05
N SER A 69 -0.52 -6.06 13.66
CA SER A 69 0.74 -5.63 13.02
C SER A 69 1.69 -6.78 12.65
N ARG A 70 1.42 -8.02 13.08
CA ARG A 70 2.28 -9.18 12.81
C ARG A 70 1.88 -9.85 11.50
N GLY A 71 2.42 -9.34 10.39
CA GLY A 71 2.26 -9.93 9.06
C GLY A 71 3.48 -9.65 8.18
N PHE A 72 3.70 -10.51 7.17
CA PHE A 72 4.80 -10.34 6.23
C PHE A 72 4.31 -10.44 4.79
N TYR A 73 4.85 -9.60 3.91
CA TYR A 73 4.65 -9.72 2.48
C TYR A 73 5.51 -10.84 1.92
N LEU A 74 4.88 -11.92 1.49
CA LEU A 74 5.54 -13.06 0.83
C LEU A 74 6.03 -12.69 -0.56
N THR A 75 5.26 -11.84 -1.26
CA THR A 75 5.53 -11.49 -2.66
C THR A 75 5.27 -10.01 -2.92
N GLY A 76 5.78 -9.53 -4.05
CA GLY A 76 5.52 -8.17 -4.53
C GLY A 76 6.47 -7.14 -3.93
N LEU A 77 6.68 -7.13 -2.60
CA LEU A 77 7.36 -6.01 -1.93
C LEU A 77 8.80 -5.80 -2.42
N LYS A 78 9.61 -6.85 -2.43
CA LYS A 78 11.01 -6.78 -2.92
C LYS A 78 11.09 -6.30 -4.37
N ARG A 79 10.16 -6.77 -5.22
CA ARG A 79 10.07 -6.36 -6.62
C ARG A 79 9.68 -4.90 -6.73
N CYS A 80 8.66 -4.47 -5.99
CA CYS A 80 8.18 -3.09 -5.95
C CYS A 80 9.31 -2.14 -5.55
N ILE A 81 10.02 -2.41 -4.45
CA ILE A 81 11.16 -1.58 -4.01
C ILE A 81 12.24 -1.50 -5.09
N ARG A 82 12.62 -2.65 -5.68
CA ARG A 82 13.68 -2.72 -6.70
C ARG A 82 13.30 -1.95 -7.97
N ASP A 83 12.06 -2.09 -8.43
CA ASP A 83 11.62 -1.58 -9.72
C ASP A 83 11.24 -0.09 -9.60
N PHE A 84 10.63 0.32 -8.49
CA PHE A 84 10.25 1.71 -8.23
C PHE A 84 11.45 2.58 -7.79
N ARG A 85 12.35 2.01 -6.99
CA ARG A 85 13.49 2.68 -6.34
C ARG A 85 13.07 3.93 -5.55
N PRO A 86 12.34 3.76 -4.43
CA PRO A 86 11.91 4.89 -3.62
C PRO A 86 13.09 5.58 -2.93
N ASP A 87 13.01 6.90 -2.80
CA ASP A 87 13.89 7.70 -1.95
C ASP A 87 13.48 7.56 -0.47
N VAL A 88 12.16 7.40 -0.23
CA VAL A 88 11.55 7.27 1.10
C VAL A 88 10.57 6.10 1.11
N ILE A 89 10.68 5.25 2.13
CA ILE A 89 9.67 4.23 2.43
C ILE A 89 8.93 4.65 3.68
N GLN A 90 7.61 4.85 3.57
CA GLN A 90 6.73 5.17 4.68
C GLN A 90 5.90 3.94 5.03
N LEU A 91 6.08 3.43 6.24
CA LEU A 91 5.25 2.38 6.80
C LEU A 91 4.08 3.04 7.54
N LEU A 92 2.86 2.69 7.17
CA LEU A 92 1.66 3.14 7.88
C LEU A 92 1.08 1.94 8.64
N GLU A 93 1.16 2.00 9.96
CA GLU A 93 0.34 1.17 10.84
C GLU A 93 -0.88 1.98 11.30
N GLU A 94 -1.99 1.28 11.53
CA GLU A 94 -3.13 1.88 12.23
C GLU A 94 -2.68 2.39 13.61
N PRO A 95 -3.21 3.53 14.10
CA PRO A 95 -2.99 3.98 15.47
C PRO A 95 -3.62 3.05 16.51
#